data_AF-A0A8T3UXG1-F1
#
_entry.id   AF-A0A8T3UXG1-F1
#
_cell.length_a   1.000
_cell.length_b   1.000
_cell.length_c   1.000
_cell.angle_alpha   90.00
_cell.angle_beta   90.00
_cell.angle_gamma   90.00
#
_symmetry.space_group_name_H-M   'P 1'
#
loop_
_entity.id
_entity.type
_entity.pdbx_description
1 polymer ?
#
loop_
_entity_poly.entity_id
_entity_poly.type
_entity_poly.pdbx_seq_one_letter_code
_entity_poly.pdbx_strand_id
1 'polypeptide(L)'
;MILKDLLSHFEIKEEFPEYLYEQTFNEVFLDGEMSREDNKYKIVITTRQDVTHQMFLNPSDEFPVVILSELPNGLLNGMKFGREKGQVTYINGL
;
A
#
# COMPACT_ATOMS: atom_id res chain seq x y z
N MET A 1 9.96 -0.74 6.79
CA MET A 1 10.34 0.20 5.71
C MET A 1 9.48 1.46 5.73
N ILE A 2 9.93 2.57 5.14
CA ILE A 2 9.12 3.77 4.91
C ILE A 2 8.65 3.85 3.45
N LEU A 3 7.64 4.68 3.14
CA LEU A 3 7.13 4.85 1.76
C LEU A 3 8.22 5.28 0.79
N LYS A 4 9.07 6.22 1.21
CA LYS A 4 10.13 6.75 0.35
C LYS A 4 11.05 5.66 -0.18
N ASP A 5 11.40 4.70 0.67
CA ASP A 5 12.23 3.55 0.28
C ASP A 5 11.51 2.67 -0.74
N LEU A 6 10.20 2.45 -0.54
CA LEU A 6 9.35 1.69 -1.46
C LEU A 6 9.27 2.35 -2.84
N LEU A 7 8.99 3.65 -2.87
CA LEU A 7 8.89 4.42 -4.12
C LEU A 7 10.23 4.39 -4.87
N SER A 8 11.34 4.53 -4.15
CA SER A 8 12.67 4.42 -4.75
C SER A 8 12.96 3.01 -5.26
N HIS A 9 12.56 1.97 -4.53
CA HIS A 9 12.78 0.57 -4.91
C HIS A 9 12.06 0.23 -6.23
N PHE A 10 10.84 0.73 -6.41
CA PHE A 10 10.02 0.50 -7.60
C PHE A 10 10.12 1.61 -8.65
N GLU A 11 11.04 2.55 -8.50
CA GLU A 11 11.24 3.70 -9.39
C GLU A 11 9.98 4.57 -9.64
N ILE A 12 9.10 4.67 -8.65
CA ILE A 12 7.90 5.52 -8.69
C ILE A 12 8.31 6.98 -8.48
N LYS A 13 7.98 7.85 -9.43
CA LYS A 13 8.43 9.26 -9.47
C LYS A 13 7.35 10.26 -9.08
N GLU A 14 6.12 9.80 -8.96
CA GLU A 14 5.00 10.64 -8.57
C GLU A 14 5.11 11.14 -7.12
N GLU A 15 4.59 12.34 -6.89
CA GLU A 15 4.63 12.97 -5.57
C GLU A 15 3.42 12.55 -4.72
N PHE A 16 3.69 12.17 -3.48
CA PHE A 16 2.70 11.85 -2.46
C PHE A 16 2.65 12.94 -1.39
N PRO A 17 1.56 13.05 -0.60
CA PRO A 17 1.52 13.89 0.58
C PRO A 17 2.75 13.72 1.48
N GLU A 18 3.33 14.83 1.94
CA GLU A 18 4.65 14.85 2.57
C GLU A 18 4.74 13.90 3.79
N TYR A 19 3.68 13.84 4.59
CA TYR A 19 3.64 13.00 5.79
C TYR A 19 3.73 11.50 5.48
N LEU A 20 3.39 11.07 4.26
CA LEU A 20 3.41 9.67 3.86
C LEU A 20 4.83 9.18 3.56
N TYR A 21 5.76 10.05 3.16
CA TYR A 21 7.12 9.63 2.82
C TYR A 21 7.82 8.90 3.98
N GLU A 22 7.59 9.36 5.20
CA GLU A 22 8.13 8.81 6.44
C GLU A 22 7.17 7.81 7.12
N GLN A 23 6.00 7.53 6.52
CA GLN A 23 5.05 6.55 7.04
C GLN A 23 5.64 5.15 6.89
N THR A 24 5.58 4.38 7.99
CA THR A 24 6.09 3.01 8.02
C THR A 24 5.09 2.01 7.49
N PHE A 25 5.59 1.06 6.72
CA PHE A 25 4.85 -0.05 6.12
C PHE A 25 5.62 -1.37 6.31
N ASN A 26 4.92 -2.48 6.07
CA ASN A 26 5.50 -3.81 6.16
C ASN A 26 6.54 -4.01 5.04
N GLU A 27 7.68 -4.59 5.36
CA GLU A 27 8.81 -4.76 4.44
C GLU A 27 8.56 -5.81 3.37
N VAL A 28 7.59 -6.69 3.58
CA VAL A 28 7.17 -7.70 2.59
C VAL A 28 6.80 -7.10 1.24
N PHE A 29 6.40 -5.83 1.18
CA PHE A 29 6.08 -5.16 -0.08
C PHE A 29 7.30 -4.96 -1.00
N LEU A 30 8.52 -4.95 -0.47
CA LEU A 30 9.74 -4.91 -1.29
C LEU A 30 9.94 -6.19 -2.11
N ASP A 31 9.42 -7.31 -1.63
CA ASP A 31 9.49 -8.59 -2.34
C ASP A 31 8.30 -8.79 -3.30
N GLY A 32 7.40 -7.82 -3.39
CA GLY A 32 6.17 -7.91 -4.16
C GLY A 32 6.34 -7.64 -5.66
N GLU A 33 5.41 -8.18 -6.43
CA GLU A 33 5.28 -7.87 -7.86
C GLU A 33 4.52 -6.55 -8.02
N MET A 34 5.15 -5.57 -8.68
CA MET A 34 4.51 -4.32 -9.04
C MET A 34 3.89 -4.39 -10.44
N SER A 35 2.67 -3.90 -10.55
CA SER A 35 1.99 -3.59 -11.80
C SER A 35 1.51 -2.14 -11.78
N ARG A 36 1.31 -1.56 -12.97
CA ARG A 36 0.75 -0.22 -13.15
C ARG A 36 -0.45 -0.31 -14.09
N GLU A 37 -1.57 0.23 -13.65
CA GLU A 37 -2.77 0.42 -14.45
C GLU A 37 -3.14 1.91 -14.37
N ASP A 38 -3.07 2.60 -15.51
CA ASP A 38 -3.25 4.06 -15.61
C ASP A 38 -2.33 4.85 -14.63
N ASN A 39 -2.95 5.58 -13.69
CA ASN A 39 -2.30 6.39 -12.66
C ASN A 39 -2.21 5.68 -11.30
N LYS A 40 -2.41 4.36 -11.29
CA LYS A 40 -2.44 3.55 -10.07
C LYS A 40 -1.37 2.48 -10.14
N TYR A 41 -0.51 2.44 -9.13
CA TYR A 41 0.40 1.33 -8.91
C TYR A 41 -0.24 0.31 -7.99
N LYS A 42 0.01 -0.96 -8.25
CA LYS A 42 -0.42 -2.09 -7.43
C LYS A 42 0.78 -2.99 -7.17
N ILE A 43 1.14 -3.15 -5.90
CA ILE A 43 2.18 -4.07 -5.44
C ILE A 43 1.49 -5.24 -4.73
N VAL A 44 1.78 -6.47 -5.15
CA VAL A 44 1.16 -7.68 -4.60
C VAL A 44 2.24 -8.65 -4.13
N ILE A 45 2.06 -9.20 -2.94
CA ILE A 45 2.93 -10.24 -2.40
C ILE A 45 2.10 -11.28 -1.65
N THR A 46 2.35 -12.56 -1.93
CA THR A 46 1.80 -13.67 -1.13
C THR A 46 2.89 -14.20 -0.23
N THR A 47 2.66 -14.15 1.08
CA THR A 47 3.62 -14.64 2.07
C THR A 47 3.52 -16.16 2.22
N ARG A 48 4.50 -16.77 2.90
CA ARG A 48 4.51 -18.22 3.20
C ARG A 48 3.34 -18.70 4.08
N GLN A 49 2.60 -17.78 4.69
CA GLN A 49 1.44 -18.09 5.53
C GLN A 49 0.12 -18.02 4.74
N ASP A 50 0.19 -18.04 3.40
CA ASP A 50 -0.95 -17.86 2.48
C ASP A 50 -1.72 -16.55 2.70
N VAL A 51 -1.02 -15.52 3.23
CA VAL A 51 -1.55 -14.16 3.35
C VAL A 51 -1.13 -13.36 2.13
N THR A 52 -2.09 -12.80 1.40
CA THR A 52 -1.85 -11.94 0.23
C THR A 52 -1.95 -10.47 0.64
N HIS A 53 -0.82 -9.77 0.65
CA HIS A 53 -0.79 -8.32 0.83
C HIS A 53 -0.85 -7.60 -0.51
N GLN A 54 -1.67 -6.55 -0.58
CA GLN A 54 -1.82 -5.69 -1.74
C GLN A 54 -1.65 -4.24 -1.28
N MET A 55 -0.75 -3.50 -1.91
CA MET A 55 -0.63 -2.05 -1.74
C MET A 55 -1.01 -1.37 -3.04
N PHE A 56 -1.86 -0.35 -2.94
CA PHE A 56 -2.26 0.49 -4.05
C PHE A 56 -1.75 1.90 -3.79
N LEU A 57 -1.11 2.49 -4.79
CA LEU A 57 -0.58 3.85 -4.73
C LEU A 57 -1.19 4.67 -5.87
N ASN A 58 -1.90 5.73 -5.53
CA ASN A 58 -2.48 6.67 -6.50
C ASN A 58 -2.46 8.08 -5.92
N PRO A 59 -1.50 8.95 -6.29
CA PRO A 59 -1.34 10.27 -5.69
C PRO A 59 -2.54 11.21 -5.92
N SER A 60 -3.39 10.92 -6.90
CA SER A 60 -4.58 11.71 -7.23
C SER A 60 -5.83 11.31 -6.45
N ASP A 61 -5.79 10.20 -5.71
CA ASP A 61 -6.93 9.65 -4.96
C ASP A 61 -7.19 10.44 -3.66
N GLU A 62 -8.39 10.29 -3.11
CA GLU A 62 -8.70 10.68 -1.72
C GLU A 62 -7.83 9.91 -0.73
N PHE A 63 -7.53 8.65 -1.05
CA PHE A 63 -6.64 7.79 -0.28
C PHE A 63 -5.39 7.41 -1.11
N PRO A 64 -4.33 8.23 -1.09
CA PRO A 64 -3.16 8.00 -1.93
C PRO A 64 -2.46 6.67 -1.72
N VAL A 65 -2.59 6.10 -0.52
CA VAL A 65 -2.07 4.78 -0.19
C VAL A 65 -3.19 3.93 0.40
N VAL A 66 -3.42 2.76 -0.17
CA VAL A 66 -4.34 1.75 0.35
C VAL A 66 -3.61 0.43 0.50
N ILE A 67 -3.70 -0.18 1.68
CA ILE A 67 -3.18 -1.52 1.95
C ILE A 67 -4.35 -2.45 2.23
N LEU A 68 -4.36 -3.60 1.57
CA LEU A 68 -5.22 -4.73 1.85
C LEU A 68 -4.36 -5.95 2.15
N SER A 69 -4.88 -6.82 3.01
CA SER A 69 -4.31 -8.11 3.36
C SER A 69 -5.45 -9.12 3.37
N GLU A 70 -5.38 -10.08 2.47
CA GLU A 70 -6.29 -11.21 2.42
C GLU A 70 -5.69 -12.36 3.20
N LEU A 71 -6.38 -12.78 4.25
CA LEU A 71 -6.00 -13.91 5.08
C LEU A 71 -6.38 -15.24 4.39
N PRO A 72 -5.79 -16.38 4.80
CA PRO A 72 -6.08 -17.68 4.19
C PRO A 72 -7.56 -18.11 4.26
N ASN A 73 -8.31 -17.54 5.20
CA ASN A 73 -9.74 -17.77 5.36
C ASN A 73 -10.62 -16.84 4.50
N GLY A 74 -10.02 -16.05 3.61
CA GLY A 74 -10.70 -15.08 2.75
C GLY A 74 -11.05 -13.76 3.43
N LEU A 75 -10.77 -13.60 4.74
CA LEU A 75 -11.04 -12.33 5.42
C LEU A 75 -10.07 -11.25 4.94
N LEU A 76 -10.62 -10.07 4.64
CA LEU A 76 -9.88 -8.90 4.26
C LEU A 76 -9.68 -7.96 5.46
N ASN A 77 -8.43 -7.56 5.67
CA ASN A 77 -8.04 -6.49 6.58
C ASN A 77 -7.22 -5.45 5.83
N GLY A 78 -7.24 -4.20 6.27
CA GLY A 78 -6.51 -3.16 5.56
C GLY A 78 -6.56 -1.79 6.20
N MET A 79 -5.86 -0.86 5.56
CA MET A 79 -5.79 0.54 5.96
C MET A 79 -5.77 1.41 4.71
N LYS A 80 -6.50 2.52 4.75
CA LYS A 80 -6.42 3.60 3.76
C LYS A 80 -5.82 4.82 4.44
N PHE A 81 -4.87 5.46 3.77
CA PHE A 81 -4.22 6.68 4.24
C PHE A 81 -4.64 7.83 3.34
N GLY A 82 -5.26 8.84 3.93
CA GLY A 82 -5.82 10.00 3.25
C GLY A 82 -4.75 11.01 2.82
N ARG A 83 -5.17 12.21 2.41
CA ARG A 83 -4.24 13.27 2.01
C ARG A 83 -3.64 14.03 3.18
N GLU A 84 -4.27 13.99 4.34
CA GLU A 84 -3.81 14.69 5.55
C GLU A 84 -3.31 13.71 6.61
N LYS A 85 -2.33 14.16 7.40
CA LYS A 85 -1.79 13.38 8.50
C LYS A 85 -2.89 13.07 9.52
N GLY A 86 -3.10 11.79 9.81
CA GLY A 86 -4.11 11.31 10.76
C GLY A 86 -5.43 10.88 10.09
N GLN A 87 -5.62 11.12 8.79
CA GLN A 87 -6.73 10.55 8.03
C GLN A 87 -6.43 9.08 7.71
N VAL A 88 -6.68 8.19 8.66
CA VAL A 88 -6.50 6.75 8.48
C VAL A 88 -7.84 6.06 8.66
N THR A 89 -8.24 5.27 7.66
CA THR A 89 -9.46 4.45 7.73
C THR A 89 -9.07 2.97 7.74
N TYR A 90 -9.56 2.23 8.73
CA TYR A 90 -9.35 0.80 8.83
C TYR A 90 -10.41 0.04 8.02
N ILE A 91 -9.98 -1.00 7.33
CA ILE A 91 -10.85 -1.93 6.62
C ILE A 91 -10.82 -3.22 7.41
N ASN A 92 -11.95 -3.61 7.98
CA ASN A 92 -12.11 -4.88 8.67
C ASN A 92 -13.42 -5.52 8.18
N GLY A 93 -13.34 -6.74 7.65
CA GLY A 93 -14.51 -7.56 7.37
C GLY A 93 -15.21 -7.25 6.05
N LEU A 94 -15.01 -8.15 5.10
CA LEU A 94 -16.03 -8.59 4.16
C LEU A 94 -16.16 -10.11 4.29
#